data_AF-A0A4P5SIJ3-F1
#
_entry.id   AF-A0A4P5SIJ3-F1
#
_cell.length_a   1.000
_cell.length_b   1.000
_cell.length_c   1.000
_cell.angle_alpha   90.00
_cell.angle_beta   90.00
_cell.angle_gamma   90.00
#
_symmetry.space_group_name_H-M   'P 1'
#
loop_
_entity.id
_entity.type
_entity.pdbx_description
1 polymer ?
#
loop_
_entity_poly.entity_id
_entity_poly.type
_entity_poly.pdbx_seq_one_letter_code
_entity_poly.pdbx_strand_id
1 'polypeptide(L)'
;MWIYGLFFASKEAVNKFADRQWAQDAQARCLIAEQQRLDLADYRLVDDLGVDAISQRAAIVDKATDTIESFVKEFRLKLPSDDKGISIVGLWLDDYEIYIADRRSFADDLRAGINLRFSETPIKGLPISEKIATFAADNEMPFCKPPLDLSI
;
A
#
# COMPACT_ATOMS: atom_id res chain seq x y z
N MET A 1 9.46 -50.24 20.72
CA MET A 1 8.82 -49.75 19.49
C MET A 1 8.94 -48.24 19.50
N TRP A 2 9.77 -47.64 18.64
CA TRP A 2 9.95 -46.19 18.58
C TRP A 2 9.21 -45.66 17.35
N ILE A 3 8.14 -44.92 17.57
CA ILE A 3 7.42 -44.23 16.49
C ILE A 3 8.04 -42.84 16.37
N TYR A 4 8.73 -42.58 15.27
CA TYR A 4 9.18 -41.24 14.92
C TYR A 4 8.01 -40.49 14.27
N GLY A 5 7.50 -39.46 14.93
CA GLY A 5 6.59 -38.49 14.33
C GLY A 5 7.37 -37.48 13.50
N LEU A 6 7.41 -37.67 12.18
CA LEU A 6 7.89 -36.65 11.24
C LEU A 6 6.82 -35.57 11.10
N PHE A 7 6.97 -34.47 11.84
CA PHE A 7 6.22 -33.25 11.58
C PHE A 7 6.88 -32.50 10.42
N PHE A 8 6.27 -32.55 9.24
CA PHE A 8 6.65 -31.66 8.15
C PHE A 8 6.09 -30.28 8.47
N ALA A 9 6.95 -29.34 8.87
CA ALA A 9 6.58 -27.93 8.91
C ALA A 9 6.11 -27.52 7.50
N SER A 10 4.91 -26.96 7.40
CA SER A 10 4.38 -26.42 6.15
C SER A 10 5.40 -25.46 5.54
N LYS A 11 5.72 -25.63 4.25
CA LYS A 11 6.63 -24.74 3.49
C LYS A 11 5.95 -23.44 3.04
N GLU A 12 4.75 -23.14 3.54
CA GLU A 12 4.04 -21.94 3.16
C GLU A 12 4.72 -20.69 3.72
N ALA A 13 4.78 -19.64 2.89
CA ALA A 13 5.26 -18.34 3.33
C ALA A 13 4.46 -17.86 4.55
N VAL A 14 5.15 -17.28 5.53
CA VAL A 14 4.52 -16.84 6.79
C VAL A 14 3.36 -15.88 6.51
N ASN A 15 3.50 -15.02 5.50
CA ASN A 15 2.51 -14.04 5.09
C ASN A 15 1.33 -14.62 4.29
N LYS A 16 1.37 -15.89 3.88
CA LYS A 16 0.33 -16.48 3.01
C LYS A 16 -0.91 -16.85 3.83
N PHE A 17 -2.09 -16.34 3.47
CA PHE A 17 -3.39 -16.74 4.03
C PHE A 17 -4.18 -17.63 3.05
N ALA A 18 -5.25 -18.27 3.51
CA ALA A 18 -5.92 -19.33 2.76
C ALA A 18 -7.02 -18.83 1.82
N ASP A 19 -7.72 -17.75 2.16
CA ASP A 19 -8.84 -17.21 1.37
C ASP A 19 -8.40 -16.60 0.03
N ARG A 20 -8.30 -17.44 -1.00
CA ARG A 20 -7.89 -16.99 -2.35
C ARG A 20 -8.94 -16.13 -3.04
N GLN A 21 -10.22 -16.30 -2.71
CA GLN A 21 -11.26 -15.48 -3.30
C GLN A 21 -11.13 -14.03 -2.83
N TRP A 22 -10.92 -13.83 -1.53
CA TRP A 22 -10.65 -12.50 -0.99
C TRP A 22 -9.43 -11.85 -1.64
N ALA A 23 -8.33 -12.60 -1.81
CA ALA A 23 -7.12 -12.08 -2.45
C ALA A 23 -7.35 -11.65 -3.91
N GLN A 24 -8.14 -12.42 -4.68
CA GLN A 24 -8.51 -12.08 -6.05
C GLN A 24 -9.39 -10.82 -6.11
N ASP A 25 -10.37 -10.71 -5.21
CA ASP A 25 -11.25 -9.55 -5.10
C ASP A 25 -10.42 -8.29 -4.75
N ALA A 26 -9.52 -8.40 -3.77
CA ALA A 26 -8.62 -7.32 -3.35
C ALA A 26 -7.70 -6.87 -4.49
N GLN A 27 -7.07 -7.82 -5.19
CA GLN A 27 -6.25 -7.57 -6.37
C GLN A 27 -7.00 -6.77 -7.45
N ALA A 28 -8.24 -7.16 -7.77
CA ALA A 28 -9.07 -6.45 -8.73
C ALA A 28 -9.42 -5.03 -8.25
N ARG A 29 -9.71 -4.87 -6.96
CA ARG A 29 -10.00 -3.55 -6.37
C ARG A 29 -8.78 -2.62 -6.37
N CYS A 30 -7.59 -3.14 -6.10
CA CYS A 30 -6.35 -2.37 -6.16
C CYS A 30 -5.97 -1.97 -7.58
N LEU A 31 -6.28 -2.80 -8.60
CA LEU A 31 -6.12 -2.41 -10.01
C LEU A 31 -6.97 -1.18 -10.37
N ILE A 32 -8.21 -1.11 -9.87
CA ILE A 32 -9.07 0.06 -10.05
C ILE A 32 -8.45 1.29 -9.39
N ALA A 33 -7.94 1.15 -8.15
CA ALA A 33 -7.23 2.24 -7.48
C ALA A 33 -6.00 2.68 -8.29
N GLU A 34 -5.28 1.73 -8.90
CA GLU A 34 -4.13 2.05 -9.72
C GLU A 34 -4.49 2.91 -10.94
N GLN A 35 -5.52 2.52 -11.67
CA GLN A 35 -6.02 3.27 -12.81
C GLN A 35 -6.45 4.68 -12.39
N GLN A 36 -7.15 4.80 -11.25
CA GLN A 36 -7.56 6.09 -10.71
C GLN A 36 -6.38 7.05 -10.46
N ARG A 37 -5.23 6.58 -9.95
CA ARG A 37 -4.07 7.49 -9.80
C ARG A 37 -3.29 7.73 -11.09
N LEU A 38 -3.32 6.80 -12.06
CA LEU A 38 -2.75 7.07 -13.39
C LEU A 38 -3.49 8.24 -14.06
N ASP A 39 -4.81 8.33 -13.88
CA ASP A 39 -5.62 9.45 -14.38
C ASP A 39 -5.33 10.79 -13.66
N LEU A 40 -4.65 10.76 -12.51
CA LEU A 40 -4.22 11.94 -11.77
C LEU A 40 -2.84 12.47 -12.18
N ALA A 41 -2.11 11.72 -13.01
CA ALA A 41 -0.73 12.06 -13.36
C ALA A 41 -0.67 13.39 -14.14
N ASP A 42 0.19 14.29 -13.67
CA ASP A 42 0.44 15.58 -14.31
C ASP A 42 1.67 15.47 -15.23
N TYR A 43 1.42 15.48 -16.54
CA TYR A 43 2.43 15.34 -17.58
C TYR A 43 2.88 16.68 -18.19
N ARG A 44 2.59 17.81 -17.54
CA ARG A 44 3.07 19.12 -18.00
C ARG A 44 4.59 19.20 -17.94
N LEU A 45 5.18 19.98 -18.85
CA LEU A 45 6.61 20.26 -18.85
C LEU A 45 6.99 21.12 -17.64
N VAL A 46 8.19 20.89 -17.09
CA VAL A 46 8.69 21.60 -15.89
C VAL A 46 8.72 23.11 -16.07
N ASP A 47 9.00 23.59 -17.28
CA ASP A 47 9.05 25.02 -17.59
C ASP A 47 7.66 25.69 -17.65
N ASP A 48 6.57 24.90 -17.72
CA ASP A 48 5.17 25.36 -17.71
C ASP A 48 4.54 25.33 -16.31
N LEU A 49 5.32 25.00 -15.29
CA LEU A 49 4.86 24.95 -13.90
C LEU A 49 4.72 26.38 -13.35
N GLY A 50 3.48 26.88 -13.32
CA GLY A 50 3.14 28.18 -12.74
C GLY A 50 3.48 28.29 -11.24
N VAL A 51 3.32 29.48 -10.67
CA VAL A 51 3.64 29.78 -9.25
C VAL A 51 2.99 28.84 -8.24
N ASP A 52 1.88 28.18 -8.61
CA ASP A 52 1.13 27.25 -7.77
C ASP A 52 1.52 25.77 -7.93
N ALA A 53 2.58 25.46 -8.68
CA ALA A 53 2.94 24.09 -9.04
C ALA A 53 3.14 23.16 -7.84
N ILE A 54 3.75 23.64 -6.75
CA ILE A 54 3.95 22.85 -5.53
C ILE A 54 2.60 22.54 -4.85
N SER A 55 1.69 23.53 -4.81
CA SER A 55 0.34 23.33 -4.26
C SER A 55 -0.49 22.38 -5.10
N GLN A 56 -0.35 22.44 -6.43
CA GLN A 56 -1.01 21.52 -7.36
C GLN A 56 -0.48 20.08 -7.19
N ARG A 57 0.84 19.91 -6.99
CA ARG A 57 1.44 18.63 -6.65
C ARG A 57 0.86 18.08 -5.34
N ALA A 58 0.77 18.89 -4.29
CA ALA A 58 0.16 18.47 -3.03
C ALA A 58 -1.27 17.94 -3.21
N ALA A 59 -2.09 18.64 -4.01
CA ALA A 59 -3.45 18.21 -4.31
C ALA A 59 -3.51 16.89 -5.11
N ILE A 60 -2.54 16.63 -5.99
CA ILE A 60 -2.43 15.33 -6.68
C ILE A 60 -2.05 14.23 -5.68
N VAL A 61 -1.10 14.48 -4.79
CA VAL A 61 -0.71 13.53 -3.72
C VAL A 61 -1.92 13.18 -2.86
N ASP A 62 -2.74 14.16 -2.47
CA ASP A 62 -3.95 13.93 -1.68
C ASP A 62 -4.93 13.00 -2.40
N LYS A 63 -5.28 13.34 -3.65
CA LYS A 63 -6.22 12.55 -4.45
C LYS A 63 -5.69 11.14 -4.70
N ALA A 64 -4.40 10.99 -4.95
CA ALA A 64 -3.79 9.68 -5.10
C ALA A 64 -3.85 8.88 -3.78
N THR A 65 -3.66 9.55 -2.64
CA THR A 65 -3.77 8.94 -1.31
C THR A 65 -5.20 8.55 -0.95
N ASP A 66 -6.20 9.32 -1.39
CA ASP A 66 -7.63 8.98 -1.22
C ASP A 66 -7.97 7.62 -1.86
N THR A 67 -7.34 7.28 -3.01
CA THR A 67 -7.56 5.98 -3.66
C THR A 67 -7.10 4.81 -2.78
N ILE A 68 -6.03 5.01 -2.01
CA ILE A 68 -5.46 4.04 -1.08
C ILE A 68 -6.38 3.89 0.13
N GLU A 69 -6.69 5.02 0.76
CA GLU A 69 -7.57 5.06 1.93
C GLU A 69 -8.95 4.43 1.63
N SER A 70 -9.46 4.62 0.41
CA SER A 70 -10.72 4.03 -0.02
C SER A 70 -10.70 2.50 -0.02
N PHE A 71 -9.68 1.85 -0.61
CA PHE A 71 -9.63 0.38 -0.59
C PHE A 71 -9.30 -0.14 0.81
N VAL A 72 -8.50 0.59 1.61
CA VAL A 72 -8.20 0.19 3.00
C VAL A 72 -9.50 0.16 3.82
N LYS A 73 -10.32 1.21 3.73
CA LYS A 73 -11.65 1.27 4.35
C LYS A 73 -12.54 0.13 3.90
N GLU A 74 -12.55 -0.18 2.60
CA GLU A 74 -13.34 -1.29 2.05
C GLU A 74 -12.89 -2.66 2.58
N PHE A 75 -11.58 -2.92 2.60
CA PHE A 75 -11.00 -4.17 3.09
C PHE A 75 -11.22 -4.37 4.59
N ARG A 76 -11.29 -3.29 5.37
CA ARG A 76 -11.67 -3.34 6.80
C ARG A 76 -13.12 -3.82 7.02
N LEU A 77 -14.03 -3.55 6.08
CA LEU A 77 -15.44 -3.97 6.20
C LEU A 77 -15.63 -5.45 5.91
N LYS A 78 -14.74 -6.05 5.13
CA LYS A 78 -14.79 -7.47 4.76
C LYS A 78 -13.37 -8.02 4.74
N LEU A 79 -12.96 -8.63 5.85
CA LEU A 79 -11.70 -9.37 5.96
C LEU A 79 -11.81 -10.75 5.29
N PRO A 80 -10.68 -11.45 5.09
CA PRO A 80 -10.68 -12.88 4.73
C PRO A 80 -11.54 -13.71 5.68
N SER A 81 -12.02 -14.86 5.19
CA SER A 81 -12.83 -15.79 5.99
C SER A 81 -12.01 -16.74 6.87
N ASP A 82 -10.69 -16.88 6.63
CA ASP A 82 -9.82 -17.74 7.43
C ASP A 82 -9.15 -16.99 8.59
N ASP A 83 -9.03 -17.65 9.76
CA ASP A 83 -8.51 -17.05 11.00
C ASP A 83 -7.13 -16.39 10.83
N LYS A 84 -6.24 -17.03 10.06
CA LYS A 84 -4.90 -16.50 9.78
C LYS A 84 -5.03 -15.23 8.94
N GLY A 85 -5.82 -15.28 7.86
CA GLY A 85 -6.14 -14.16 6.99
C GLY A 85 -6.71 -12.95 7.75
N ILE A 86 -7.69 -13.16 8.61
CA ILE A 86 -8.27 -12.10 9.46
C ILE A 86 -7.16 -11.38 10.24
N SER A 87 -6.28 -12.13 10.89
CA SER A 87 -5.20 -11.57 11.69
C SER A 87 -4.17 -10.83 10.83
N ILE A 88 -3.62 -11.48 9.81
CA ILE A 88 -2.47 -10.93 9.08
C ILE A 88 -2.87 -9.84 8.07
N VAL A 89 -4.07 -9.91 7.48
CA VAL A 89 -4.61 -8.80 6.68
C VAL A 89 -4.92 -7.61 7.57
N GLY A 90 -5.43 -7.83 8.78
CA GLY A 90 -5.64 -6.75 9.75
C GLY A 90 -4.37 -5.95 10.03
N LEU A 91 -3.25 -6.65 10.27
CA LEU A 91 -1.94 -6.04 10.49
C LEU A 91 -1.38 -5.35 9.24
N TRP A 92 -1.57 -5.95 8.06
CA TRP A 92 -1.15 -5.36 6.79
C TRP A 92 -1.92 -4.07 6.47
N LEU A 93 -3.20 -4.01 6.81
CA LEU A 93 -3.99 -2.78 6.72
C LEU A 93 -3.54 -1.73 7.74
N ASP A 94 -3.05 -2.12 8.93
CA ASP A 94 -2.46 -1.17 9.89
C ASP A 94 -1.19 -0.53 9.33
N ASP A 95 -0.36 -1.31 8.62
CA ASP A 95 0.82 -0.78 7.93
C ASP A 95 0.44 0.24 6.84
N TYR A 96 -0.68 0.01 6.14
CA TYR A 96 -1.21 0.96 5.16
C TYR A 96 -1.63 2.29 5.78
N GLU A 97 -2.22 2.29 6.99
CA GLU A 97 -2.59 3.53 7.68
C GLU A 97 -1.36 4.39 8.00
N ILE A 98 -0.23 3.76 8.35
CA ILE A 98 1.05 4.47 8.53
C ILE A 98 1.53 5.05 7.21
N TYR A 99 1.52 4.27 6.13
CA TYR A 99 1.92 4.74 4.80
C TYR A 99 1.02 5.89 4.29
N ILE A 100 -0.29 5.83 4.56
CA ILE A 100 -1.24 6.91 4.27
C ILE A 100 -0.86 8.17 5.07
N ALA A 101 -0.56 8.04 6.37
CA ALA A 101 -0.13 9.17 7.20
C ALA A 101 1.15 9.82 6.68
N ASP A 102 2.15 9.03 6.28
CA ASP A 102 3.39 9.54 5.68
C ASP A 102 3.10 10.37 4.42
N ARG A 103 2.21 9.88 3.53
CA ARG A 103 1.80 10.59 2.31
C ARG A 103 1.04 11.88 2.60
N ARG A 104 0.21 11.91 3.64
CA ARG A 104 -0.50 13.14 4.06
C ARG A 104 0.47 14.17 4.61
N SER A 105 1.41 13.76 5.46
CA SER A 105 2.46 14.64 5.97
C SER A 105 3.28 15.23 4.80
N PHE A 106 3.57 14.43 3.78
CA PHE A 106 4.26 14.91 2.59
C PHE A 106 3.45 15.95 1.80
N ALA A 107 2.14 15.74 1.63
CA ALA A 107 1.27 16.73 1.02
C ALA A 107 1.20 18.03 1.83
N ASP A 108 1.19 17.94 3.16
CA ASP A 108 1.22 19.10 4.07
C ASP A 108 2.52 19.90 3.91
N ASP A 109 3.68 19.22 3.84
CA ASP A 109 4.99 19.83 3.59
C ASP A 109 5.00 20.59 2.25
N LEU A 110 4.47 19.99 1.19
CA LEU A 110 4.35 20.65 -0.11
C LEU A 110 3.49 21.92 -0.02
N ARG A 111 2.35 21.89 0.69
CA ARG A 111 1.51 23.09 0.90
C ARG A 111 2.23 24.17 1.73
N ALA A 112 3.17 23.78 2.60
CA ALA A 112 4.04 24.68 3.33
C ALA A 112 5.25 25.18 2.52
N GLY A 113 5.41 24.76 1.25
CA GLY A 113 6.55 25.11 0.40
C GLY A 113 7.81 24.28 0.66
N ILE A 114 7.72 23.24 1.47
CA ILE A 114 8.82 22.32 1.79
C ILE A 114 8.82 21.21 0.73
N ASN A 115 9.67 21.35 -0.29
CA ASN A 115 9.79 20.38 -1.38
C ASN A 115 10.97 19.42 -1.18
N LEU A 116 10.90 18.61 -0.12
CA LEU A 116 11.87 17.54 0.12
C LEU A 116 11.48 16.25 -0.62
N ARG A 117 12.35 15.25 -0.59
CA ARG A 117 12.00 13.91 -1.06
C ARG A 117 10.99 13.26 -0.11
N PHE A 118 10.06 12.49 -0.68
CA PHE A 118 9.14 11.69 0.11
C PHE A 118 9.94 10.74 1.03
N SER A 119 9.57 10.68 2.30
CA SER A 119 10.18 9.81 3.30
C SER A 119 9.11 8.96 3.93
N GLU A 120 9.44 7.69 4.16
CA GLU A 120 8.54 6.73 4.77
C GLU A 120 8.99 6.37 6.20
N THR A 121 8.04 5.96 7.02
CA THR A 121 8.28 5.40 8.33
C THR A 121 9.14 4.12 8.21
N PRO A 122 10.30 4.05 8.88
CA PRO A 122 11.17 2.88 8.80
C PRO A 122 10.69 1.75 9.73
N ILE A 123 10.47 0.56 9.18
CA ILE A 123 10.19 -0.67 9.92
C ILE A 123 11.39 -1.60 9.81
N LYS A 124 12.08 -1.84 10.92
CA LYS A 124 13.30 -2.68 10.99
C LYS A 124 14.41 -2.23 10.01
N GLY A 125 14.51 -0.92 9.77
CA GLY A 125 15.52 -0.34 8.88
C GLY A 125 15.17 -0.36 7.39
N LEU A 126 13.96 -0.78 7.02
CA LEU A 126 13.42 -0.70 5.65
C LEU A 126 12.20 0.24 5.63
N PRO A 127 11.91 0.91 4.49
CA PRO A 127 10.68 1.69 4.38
C PRO A 127 9.45 0.79 4.52
N ILE A 128 8.38 1.32 5.11
CA ILE A 128 7.17 0.54 5.37
C ILE A 128 6.55 -0.04 4.09
N SER A 129 6.71 0.64 2.96
CA SER A 129 6.26 0.15 1.65
C SER A 129 6.84 -1.22 1.29
N GLU A 130 8.07 -1.55 1.68
CA GLU A 130 8.68 -2.86 1.42
C GLU A 130 7.95 -3.99 2.16
N LYS A 131 7.53 -3.74 3.41
CA LYS A 131 6.74 -4.70 4.19
C LYS A 131 5.38 -4.93 3.54
N ILE A 132 4.70 -3.84 3.16
CA ILE A 132 3.39 -3.90 2.50
C ILE A 132 3.50 -4.63 1.15
N ALA A 133 4.53 -4.31 0.35
CA ALA A 133 4.76 -4.89 -0.96
C ALA A 133 5.10 -6.39 -0.89
N THR A 134 5.87 -6.80 0.11
CA THR A 134 6.21 -8.22 0.35
C THR A 134 4.95 -9.02 0.66
N PHE A 135 4.08 -8.52 1.56
CA PHE A 135 2.82 -9.17 1.88
C PHE A 135 1.92 -9.33 0.65
N ALA A 136 1.79 -8.26 -0.14
CA ALA A 136 1.01 -8.27 -1.37
C ALA A 136 1.55 -9.28 -2.39
N ALA A 137 2.88 -9.37 -2.54
CA ALA A 137 3.53 -10.33 -3.43
C ALA A 137 3.30 -11.79 -2.98
N ASP A 138 3.48 -12.08 -1.70
CA ASP A 138 3.30 -13.44 -1.13
C ASP A 138 1.87 -13.97 -1.29
N ASN A 139 0.90 -13.06 -1.44
CA ASN A 139 -0.52 -13.35 -1.58
C ASN A 139 -1.07 -13.12 -2.99
N GLU A 140 -0.21 -12.98 -4.00
CA GLU A 140 -0.61 -12.89 -5.40
C GLU A 140 -1.49 -11.64 -5.69
N MET A 141 -1.24 -10.55 -4.97
CA MET A 141 -1.93 -9.26 -5.10
C MET A 141 -0.97 -8.14 -5.58
N PRO A 142 -0.29 -8.26 -6.73
CA PRO A 142 0.72 -7.29 -7.14
C PRO A 142 0.21 -5.85 -7.34
N PHE A 143 -1.09 -5.65 -7.63
CA PHE A 143 -1.67 -4.29 -7.73
C PHE A 143 -1.93 -3.66 -6.37
N CYS A 144 -2.00 -4.47 -5.31
CA CYS A 144 -2.05 -3.99 -3.93
C CYS A 144 -0.66 -3.70 -3.34
N LYS A 145 0.35 -3.49 -4.18
CA LYS A 145 1.62 -2.92 -3.70
C LYS A 145 1.46 -1.41 -3.54
N PRO A 146 2.18 -0.77 -2.59
CA PRO A 146 2.23 0.67 -2.49
C PRO A 146 2.67 1.30 -3.82
N PRO A 147 2.04 2.39 -4.27
CA PRO A 147 2.48 3.08 -5.48
C PRO A 147 3.85 3.73 -5.28
N LEU A 148 4.63 3.77 -6.36
CA LEU A 148 5.94 4.44 -6.43
C LEU A 148 5.83 5.82 -7.08
N ASP A 149 4.67 6.45 -6.97
CA ASP A 149 4.31 7.73 -7.60
C ASP A 149 5.03 8.93 -6.97
N LEU A 150 5.64 8.75 -5.79
CA LEU A 150 6.32 9.82 -5.02
C LEU A 150 7.83 9.58 -4.82
N SER A 151 8.37 8.44 -5.23
CA SER A 151 9.73 7.98 -4.90
C SER A 151 10.82 8.49 -5.85
N ILE A 152 10.67 9.70 -6.41
CA ILE A 152 11.57 10.30 -7.41
C ILE A 152 12.34 11.48 -6.80
#